data_AF-X1GFF1-F1
#
_entry.id   AF-X1GFF1-F1
#
_cell.length_a   1.000
_cell.length_b   1.000
_cell.length_c   1.000
_cell.angle_alpha   90.00
_cell.angle_beta   90.00
_cell.angle_gamma   90.00
#
_symmetry.space_group_name_H-M   'P 1'
#
loop_
_entity.id
_entity.type
_entity.pdbx_description
1 polymer ?
#
loop_
_entity_poly.entity_id
_entity_poly.type
_entity_poly.pdbx_seq_one_letter_code
_entity_poly.pdbx_strand_id
1 'polypeptide(L)' 'MEHAPQGGAEISKPDFEAEYWYATKVPTTVLDAQVKNGLYDNVYHSNNLERIPTEQYQKSWWFRKTFNIDNR' A
#
# COMPACT_ATOMS: atom_id res chain seq x y z
N MET A 1 5.32 0.95 0.33
CA MET A 1 4.27 1.26 1.33
C MET A 1 5.01 1.12 2.65
N GLU A 2 5.68 2.19 3.02
CA GLU A 2 6.26 2.40 4.34
C GLU A 2 5.46 3.58 4.89
N HIS A 3 5.31 3.68 6.22
CA HIS A 3 4.44 4.68 6.85
C HIS A 3 4.77 6.07 6.33
N ALA A 4 3.89 6.66 5.51
CA ALA A 4 4.02 8.06 5.14
C ALA A 4 3.93 8.89 6.43
N PRO A 5 4.97 9.65 6.82
CA PRO A 5 4.94 10.45 8.04
C PRO A 5 3.93 11.62 7.95
N GLN A 6 3.43 11.90 6.75
CA GLN A 6 2.44 12.94 6.49
C GLN A 6 1.04 12.54 6.98
N GLY A 7 0.28 13.53 7.46
CA GLY A 7 -1.12 13.33 7.85
C GLY A 7 -2.05 13.11 6.66
N GLY A 8 -3.25 12.59 6.93
CA GLY A 8 -4.25 12.31 5.89
C GLY A 8 -4.65 13.51 5.04
N ALA A 9 -4.65 14.72 5.62
CA ALA A 9 -4.95 15.96 4.90
C ALA A 9 -3.92 16.31 3.83
N GLU A 10 -2.66 15.92 4.02
CA GLU A 10 -1.60 16.12 3.03
C GLU A 10 -1.65 15.03 1.96
N ILE A 11 -1.85 13.77 2.37
CA ILE A 11 -1.88 12.59 1.47
C ILE A 11 -3.04 12.66 0.47
N SER A 12 -4.18 13.23 0.88
CA SER A 12 -5.37 13.34 0.04
C SER A 12 -5.31 14.46 -0.99
N LYS A 13 -4.29 15.34 -0.96
CA LYS A 13 -4.16 16.41 -1.94
C LYS A 13 -3.88 15.86 -3.34
N PRO A 14 -4.41 16.51 -4.41
CA PRO A 14 -4.19 16.06 -5.79
C PRO A 14 -2.71 16.01 -6.19
N ASP A 15 -1.91 16.96 -5.69
CA ASP A 15 -0.49 17.15 -5.98
C ASP A 15 0.46 16.35 -5.07
N PHE A 16 -0.07 15.54 -4.14
CA PHE A 16 0.76 14.68 -3.31
C PHE A 16 1.53 13.64 -4.14
N GLU A 17 2.86 13.70 -4.07
CA GLU A 17 3.77 12.79 -4.76
C GLU A 17 3.90 11.46 -4.01
N ALA A 18 3.46 10.37 -4.64
CA ALA A 18 3.46 9.02 -4.08
C ALA A 18 4.48 8.09 -4.77
N GLU A 19 5.60 8.64 -5.27
CA GLU A 19 6.56 7.93 -6.15
C GLU A 19 7.10 6.61 -5.55
N TYR A 20 7.26 6.55 -4.23
CA TYR A 20 7.79 5.36 -3.53
C TYR A 20 6.70 4.43 -2.96
N TRP A 21 5.44 4.61 -3.37
CA TRP A 21 4.33 3.76 -2.93
C TRP A 21 4.18 2.53 -3.83
N TYR A 22 3.59 1.46 -3.29
CA TYR A 22 3.33 0.25 -4.08
C TYR A 22 2.10 0.43 -4.94
N ALA A 23 2.24 0.22 -6.25
CA ALA A 23 1.12 0.24 -7.17
C ALA A 23 0.21 -0.97 -6.93
N THR A 24 -1.10 -0.80 -6.88
CA THR A 24 -2.03 -1.91 -6.64
C THR A 24 -3.38 -1.72 -7.32
N LYS A 25 -4.16 -2.81 -7.40
CA LYS A 25 -5.51 -2.85 -7.97
C LYS A 25 -6.46 -3.38 -6.90
N VAL A 26 -7.60 -2.71 -6.72
CA VAL A 26 -8.65 -3.15 -5.79
C VAL A 26 -9.62 -4.13 -6.49
N PRO A 27 -10.18 -5.12 -5.77
CA PRO A 27 -9.96 -5.44 -4.35
C PRO A 27 -8.59 -6.09 -4.08
N THR A 28 -7.96 -5.73 -2.96
CA THR A 28 -6.64 -6.24 -2.50
C THR A 28 -6.51 -6.06 -0.99
N THR A 29 -5.69 -6.86 -0.35
CA THR A 29 -5.18 -6.56 1.01
C THR A 29 -3.83 -5.85 0.92
N VAL A 30 -3.35 -5.31 2.04
CA VAL A 30 -2.02 -4.70 2.13
C VAL A 30 -0.91 -5.72 1.84
N LEU A 31 -0.99 -6.91 2.45
CA LEU A 31 -0.02 -7.98 2.23
C LEU A 31 -0.01 -8.46 0.77
N ASP A 32 -1.18 -8.69 0.18
CA ASP A 32 -1.28 -9.10 -1.24
C ASP A 32 -0.69 -8.05 -2.18
N ALA A 33 -0.92 -6.76 -1.91
CA ALA A 33 -0.29 -5.68 -2.68
C ALA A 33 1.25 -5.72 -2.57
N GLN A 34 1.80 -5.97 -1.37
CA GLN A 34 3.24 -6.05 -1.15
C GLN A 34 3.87 -7.27 -1.86
N VAL A 35 3.23 -8.43 -1.78
CA VAL A 35 3.67 -9.65 -2.50
C VAL A 35 3.66 -9.41 -4.01
N LYS A 36 2.58 -8.82 -4.56
CA LYS A 36 2.48 -8.48 -5.99
C LYS A 36 3.53 -7.46 -6.46
N ASN A 37 4.03 -6.61 -5.56
CA ASN A 37 5.11 -5.66 -5.84
C ASN A 37 6.50 -6.25 -5.54
N GLY A 38 6.61 -7.54 -5.22
CA GLY A 38 7.88 -8.23 -5.01
C GLY A 38 8.59 -7.88 -3.69
N LEU A 39 7.90 -7.24 -2.75
CA LEU A 39 8.48 -6.99 -1.41
C LEU A 39 8.69 -8.30 -0.64
N TYR A 40 7.80 -9.27 -0.85
CA TYR A 40 7.87 -10.60 -0.27
C TYR A 40 7.79 -11.66 -1.35
N ASP A 41 8.53 -12.75 -1.11
CA ASP A 41 8.45 -13.97 -1.91
C ASP A 41 7.04 -14.59 -1.87
N ASN A 42 6.81 -15.60 -2.71
CA ASN A 42 5.56 -16.35 -2.70
C ASN A 42 5.24 -16.88 -1.29
N VAL A 43 4.20 -16.31 -0.69
CA VAL A 43 3.78 -16.61 0.69
C VAL A 43 3.19 -18.02 0.84
N TYR A 44 2.82 -18.68 -0.26
CA TYR A 44 2.35 -20.06 -0.27
C TYR A 44 3.47 -21.10 -0.35
N HIS A 45 4.73 -20.65 -0.43
CA HIS A 45 5.88 -21.54 -0.51
C HIS A 45 6.56 -21.68 0.85
N SER A 46 6.66 -22.92 1.35
CA SER A 46 7.36 -23.25 2.60
C SER A 46 6.90 -22.35 3.77
N ASN A 47 7.84 -21.83 4.57
CA ASN A 47 7.58 -20.94 5.70
C ASN A 47 7.74 -19.45 5.36
N ASN A 48 7.65 -19.06 4.09
CA ASN A 48 7.81 -17.66 3.67
C ASN A 48 6.83 -16.71 4.40
N LEU A 49 5.57 -17.13 4.57
CA LEU A 49 4.57 -16.34 5.29
C LEU A 49 4.96 -16.08 6.75
N GLU A 50 5.47 -17.09 7.45
CA GLU A 50 5.88 -16.99 8.86
C GLU A 50 7.07 -16.05 9.07
N ARG A 51 7.90 -15.86 8.03
CA ARG A 51 9.08 -14.99 8.07
C ARG A 51 8.76 -13.51 7.87
N ILE A 52 7.52 -13.15 7.57
CA ILE A 52 7.12 -11.75 7.35
C ILE A 52 7.02 -11.02 8.71
N PRO A 53 7.73 -9.89 8.90
CA PRO A 53 7.60 -9.08 10.12
C PRO A 53 6.17 -8.56 10.28
N THR A 54 5.57 -8.78 11.45
CA THR A 54 4.14 -8.48 11.69
C THR A 54 3.91 -7.09 12.25
N GLU A 55 4.96 -6.45 12.78
CA GLU A 55 4.91 -5.18 13.49
C GLU A 55 4.37 -4.04 12.62
N GLN A 56 4.68 -4.07 11.31
CA GLN A 56 4.20 -3.09 10.35
C GLN A 56 2.67 -3.13 10.14
N TYR A 57 2.02 -4.26 10.41
CA TYR A 57 0.57 -4.42 10.25
C TYR A 57 -0.22 -3.98 11.49
N GLN A 58 0.47 -3.60 12.56
CA GLN A 58 -0.14 -3.02 13.77
C GLN A 58 -0.40 -1.50 13.64
N LYS A 59 -0.13 -0.92 12.47
CA LYS A 59 -0.26 0.51 12.17
C LYS A 59 -1.19 0.69 10.97
N SER A 60 -1.76 1.88 10.85
CA SER A 60 -2.61 2.25 9.71
C SER A 60 -1.83 2.27 8.40
N TRP A 61 -2.51 1.87 7.33
CA TRP A 61 -2.00 1.83 5.96
C TRP A 61 -2.85 2.72 5.06
N TRP A 62 -2.20 3.44 4.15
CA TRP A 62 -2.89 4.33 3.21
C TRP A 62 -3.10 3.67 1.85
N PHE A 63 -4.34 3.72 1.36
CA PHE A 63 -4.66 3.53 -0.04
C PHE A 63 -4.98 4.89 -0.65
N ARG A 64 -4.34 5.24 -1.77
CA ARG A 64 -4.52 6.52 -2.45
C ARG A 64 -4.92 6.30 -3.91
N LYS A 65 -5.85 7.11 -4.39
CA LYS A 65 -6.20 7.21 -5.80
C LYS A 65 -6.65 8.63 -6.13
N THR A 66 -6.17 9.19 -7.24
CA THR A 66 -6.73 10.40 -7.84
C THR A 66 -7.79 10.02 -8.86
N PHE A 67 -8.82 10.85 -8.97
CA PHE A 67 -9.87 10.70 -9.96
C PHE A 67 -10.27 12.09 -10.45
N ASN A 68 -10.63 12.17 -11.73
CA ASN A 68 -11.18 13.38 -12.31
C ASN A 68 -12.70 13.34 -12.12
N ILE A 69 -13.26 14.43 -11.62
CA ILE A 69 -14.70 14.61 -11.54
C ILE A 69 -15.12 15.36 -12.79
N ASP A 70 -16.00 14.75 -13.60
CA ASP A 70 -16.61 15.43 -14.74
C ASP A 70 -17.86 16.18 -14.24
N ASN A 71 -17.99 17.46 -14.58
CA ASN A 71 -19.13 18.30 -14.20
C ASN A 71 -20.24 18.24 -15.24
N ARG A 72 -20.80 17.05 -15.47
CA ARG A 72 -21.98 16.88 -16.34
C ARG A 72 -23.28 17.19 -15.63
#